data_AF-T0LWX9-F1
#
_entry.id   AF-T0LWX9-F1
#
_cell.length_a   1.000
_cell.length_b   1.000
_cell.length_c   1.000
_cell.angle_alpha   90.00
_cell.angle_beta   90.00
_cell.angle_gamma   90.00
#
_symmetry.space_group_name_H-M   'P 1'
#
loop_
_entity.id
_entity.type
_entity.pdbx_description
1 polymer ?
#
loop_
_entity_poly.entity_id
_entity_poly.type
_entity_poly.pdbx_seq_one_letter_code
_entity_poly.pdbx_strand_id
1 'polypeptide(L)'
;MEIIPIEYDSAIRALEDLNYGTLELSLVPTLPSVDFSLINGNTLILMGVSSGGSGIIKSDHNCKDCILTSESSTMISLVMEFMKDYPQTQGFLDPRMGIEDFVNGKCGSMPIWSLS
;
A
#
# COMPACT_ATOMS: atom_id res chain seq x y z
N MET A 1 -18.15 -12.81 -23.69
CA MET A 1 -16.86 -12.71 -22.98
C MET A 1 -17.19 -12.85 -21.51
N GLU A 2 -16.65 -13.88 -20.87
CA GLU A 2 -16.86 -14.15 -19.44
C GLU A 2 -15.62 -13.67 -18.69
N ILE A 3 -15.81 -12.92 -17.61
CA ILE A 3 -14.71 -12.44 -16.76
C ILE A 3 -14.65 -13.38 -15.55
N ILE A 4 -13.49 -14.01 -15.35
CA ILE A 4 -13.24 -14.92 -14.23
C ILE A 4 -12.32 -14.17 -13.24
N PRO A 5 -12.80 -13.79 -12.04
CA PRO A 5 -11.97 -13.11 -11.06
C PRO A 5 -10.98 -14.09 -10.42
N ILE A 6 -9.73 -13.63 -10.26
CA ILE A 6 -8.68 -14.33 -9.52
C ILE A 6 -8.16 -13.36 -8.45
N GLU A 7 -8.22 -13.79 -7.19
CA GLU A 7 -7.73 -13.00 -6.06
C GLU A 7 -6.25 -13.26 -5.81
N TYR A 8 -5.50 -12.19 -5.56
CA TYR A 8 -4.08 -12.23 -5.25
C TYR A 8 -3.81 -11.61 -3.89
N ASP A 9 -2.87 -12.22 -3.16
CA ASP A 9 -2.32 -11.70 -1.90
C ASP A 9 -1.21 -10.66 -2.11
N SER A 10 -0.70 -10.54 -3.34
CA SER A 10 0.40 -9.67 -3.70
C SER A 10 0.18 -9.02 -5.07
N ALA A 11 0.33 -7.70 -5.13
CA ALA A 11 0.29 -6.95 -6.39
C ALA A 11 1.38 -7.41 -7.37
N ILE A 12 2.54 -7.82 -6.86
CA ILE A 12 3.66 -8.28 -7.70
C ILE A 12 3.29 -9.57 -8.42
N ARG A 13 2.68 -10.54 -7.72
CA ARG A 13 2.26 -11.81 -8.34
C ARG A 13 1.22 -11.59 -9.44
N ALA A 14 0.26 -10.69 -9.20
CA ALA A 14 -0.74 -10.34 -10.20
C ALA A 14 -0.12 -9.65 -11.44
N LEU A 15 0.92 -8.84 -11.26
CA LEU A 15 1.63 -8.18 -12.35
C LEU A 15 2.56 -9.15 -13.13
N GLU A 16 3.18 -10.11 -12.44
CA GLU A 16 3.94 -11.18 -13.08
C GLU A 16 3.05 -12.06 -13.96
N ASP A 17 1.90 -12.50 -13.45
CA ASP A 17 0.94 -13.32 -14.21
C ASP A 17 0.35 -12.55 -15.40
N LEU A 18 0.15 -11.23 -15.27
CA LEU A 18 -0.17 -10.38 -16.41
C LEU A 18 0.95 -10.37 -17.45
N ASN A 19 2.21 -10.22 -17.02
CA ASN A 19 3.36 -10.16 -17.91
C ASN A 19 3.64 -11.50 -18.61
N TYR A 20 3.36 -12.63 -17.96
CA TYR A 20 3.49 -13.96 -18.56
C TYR A 20 2.29 -14.35 -19.44
N GLY A 21 1.27 -13.49 -19.55
CA GLY A 21 0.07 -13.76 -20.34
C GLY A 21 -0.90 -14.76 -19.71
N THR A 22 -0.76 -15.03 -18.41
CA THR A 22 -1.73 -15.81 -17.62
C THR A 22 -3.01 -15.00 -17.37
N LEU A 23 -2.88 -13.68 -17.17
CA LEU A 23 -4.00 -12.75 -17.07
C LEU A 23 -4.09 -11.88 -18.32
N GLU A 24 -5.32 -11.52 -18.71
CA GLU A 24 -5.58 -10.51 -19.75
C GLU A 24 -5.64 -9.09 -19.16
N LEU A 25 -6.08 -8.98 -17.90
CA LEU A 25 -6.25 -7.74 -17.16
C LEU A 25 -5.86 -7.95 -15.70
N SER A 26 -5.28 -6.93 -15.08
CA SER A 26 -4.95 -6.93 -13.65
C SER A 26 -5.43 -5.65 -13.00
N LEU A 27 -5.97 -5.77 -11.78
CA LEU A 27 -6.35 -4.66 -10.94
C LEU A 27 -5.42 -4.61 -9.72
N VAL A 28 -4.52 -3.64 -9.72
CA VAL A 28 -3.47 -3.49 -8.70
C VAL A 28 -3.29 -2.01 -8.31
N PRO A 29 -2.68 -1.71 -7.15
CA PRO A 29 -2.40 -0.34 -6.76
C PRO A 29 -1.53 0.40 -7.81
N THR A 30 -1.74 1.71 -7.91
CA THR A 30 -1.14 2.55 -8.97
C THR A 30 0.38 2.50 -8.97
N LEU A 31 1.04 2.66 -7.82
CA LEU A 31 2.49 2.76 -7.78
C LEU A 31 3.20 1.46 -8.23
N PRO A 32 2.86 0.26 -7.71
CA PRO A 32 3.37 -0.99 -8.25
C PRO A 32 3.12 -1.16 -9.75
N SER A 33 1.97 -0.72 -10.26
CA SER A 33 1.65 -0.80 -11.69
C SER A 33 2.58 0.06 -12.55
N VAL A 34 2.85 1.29 -12.09
CA VAL A 34 3.75 2.23 -12.77
C VAL A 34 5.18 1.70 -12.74
N ASP A 35 5.67 1.30 -11.58
CA ASP A 35 7.03 0.78 -11.43
C ASP A 35 7.25 -0.45 -12.31
N PHE A 36 6.31 -1.40 -12.28
CA PHE A 36 6.37 -2.61 -13.08
C PHE A 36 6.32 -2.31 -14.59
N SER A 37 5.48 -1.38 -15.02
CA SER A 37 5.37 -0.97 -16.44
C SER A 37 6.68 -0.32 -16.92
N LEU A 38 7.31 0.51 -16.10
CA LEU A 38 8.59 1.15 -16.41
C LEU A 38 9.74 0.14 -16.51
N ILE A 39 9.74 -0.89 -15.64
CA ILE A 39 10.80 -1.90 -15.60
C ILE A 39 10.66 -2.90 -16.74
N ASN A 40 9.45 -3.43 -16.97
CA ASN A 40 9.24 -4.56 -17.88
C ASN A 40 8.80 -4.14 -19.29
N GLY A 41 8.26 -2.93 -19.48
CA GLY A 41 7.92 -2.35 -20.79
C GLY A 41 6.77 -3.03 -21.55
N ASN A 42 6.24 -4.16 -21.06
CA ASN A 42 5.25 -4.99 -21.76
C ASN A 42 3.81 -4.83 -21.23
N THR A 43 3.57 -3.87 -20.33
CA THR A 43 2.26 -3.64 -19.73
C THR A 43 1.81 -2.21 -20.00
N LEU A 44 0.50 -2.02 -20.21
CA LEU A 44 -0.13 -0.72 -20.46
C LEU A 44 -1.14 -0.43 -19.34
N ILE A 45 -1.01 0.74 -18.72
CA ILE A 45 -1.98 1.24 -17.75
C ILE A 45 -3.14 1.87 -18.52
N LEU A 46 -4.34 1.27 -18.43
CA LEU A 46 -5.51 1.75 -19.18
C LEU A 46 -6.21 2.93 -18.49
N MET A 47 -6.50 2.81 -17.19
CA MET A 47 -7.19 3.83 -16.41
C MET A 47 -7.11 3.52 -14.91
N GLY A 48 -7.32 4.55 -14.08
CA GLY A 48 -7.67 4.35 -12.68
C GLY A 48 -9.16 4.05 -12.56
N VAL A 49 -9.53 2.95 -11.89
CA VAL A 49 -10.92 2.54 -11.71
C VAL A 49 -11.49 2.90 -10.34
N SER A 50 -10.63 3.11 -9.35
CA SER A 50 -11.01 3.55 -8.01
C SER A 50 -9.85 4.27 -7.33
N SER A 51 -10.17 5.15 -6.40
CA SER A 51 -9.23 5.69 -5.43
C SER A 51 -9.75 5.34 -4.05
N GLY A 52 -9.10 4.38 -3.38
CA GLY A 52 -9.31 4.22 -1.94
C GLY A 52 -8.85 5.49 -1.24
N GLY A 53 -9.61 5.97 -0.27
CA GLY A 53 -9.14 7.05 0.58
C GLY A 53 -7.91 6.60 1.37
N SER A 54 -7.06 7.53 1.74
CA SER A 54 -5.94 7.27 2.65
C SER A 54 -5.90 8.34 3.72
N GLY A 55 -5.43 7.96 4.91
CA GLY A 55 -5.39 8.84 6.06
C GLY A 55 -4.28 8.48 7.02
N ILE A 56 -4.00 9.37 7.95
CA ILE A 56 -3.04 9.14 9.03
C ILE A 56 -3.82 9.20 10.33
N ILE A 57 -3.82 8.08 11.06
CA ILE A 57 -4.33 8.06 12.43
C ILE A 57 -3.19 8.38 13.39
N LYS A 58 -3.50 9.18 14.41
CA LYS A 58 -2.57 9.54 15.49
C LYS A 58 -3.08 8.97 16.80
N SER A 59 -2.16 8.46 17.60
CA SER A 59 -2.45 7.97 18.94
C SER A 59 -2.26 9.09 19.96
N ASP A 60 -3.16 9.16 20.94
CA ASP A 60 -3.08 10.11 22.07
C ASP A 60 -2.20 9.57 23.22
N HIS A 61 -1.67 8.35 23.08
CA HIS A 61 -0.75 7.77 24.07
C HIS A 61 0.62 8.47 24.04
N ASN A 62 1.40 8.32 25.12
CA ASN A 62 2.78 8.84 25.22
C ASN A 62 3.72 7.99 24.34
N CYS A 63 3.50 8.05 23.03
CA CYS A 63 4.11 7.20 22.03
C CYS A 63 5.51 7.70 21.63
N LYS A 64 6.29 6.81 21.02
CA LYS A 64 7.50 7.21 20.29
C LYS A 64 7.12 8.03 19.06
N ASP A 65 7.98 8.98 18.72
CA ASP A 65 7.90 9.75 17.48
C ASP A 65 8.33 8.88 16.28
N CYS A 66 7.44 7.98 15.90
CA CYS A 66 7.60 7.10 14.76
C CYS A 66 6.28 6.85 14.03
N ILE A 67 6.42 6.37 12.81
CA ILE A 67 5.34 5.97 11.92
C ILE A 67 5.37 4.46 11.81
N LEU A 68 4.26 3.81 12.12
CA LEU A 68 4.09 2.39 11.89
C LEU A 68 3.37 2.19 10.57
N THR A 69 3.96 1.50 9.61
CA THR A 69 3.43 1.37 8.24
C THR A 69 3.60 -0.04 7.70
N SER A 70 2.69 -0.50 6.85
CA SER A 70 3.00 -1.62 5.98
C SER A 70 4.10 -1.16 5.03
N GLU A 71 5.03 -2.03 4.64
CA GLU A 71 6.23 -1.70 3.82
C GLU A 71 5.91 -1.14 2.42
N SER A 72 4.67 -0.74 2.13
CA SER A 72 4.32 -0.02 0.92
C SER A 72 4.94 1.37 0.90
N SER A 73 5.76 1.63 -0.11
CA SER A 73 6.38 2.92 -0.41
C SER A 73 5.37 4.07 -0.55
N THR A 74 4.13 3.77 -0.96
CA THR A 74 3.03 4.75 -1.06
C THR A 74 2.59 5.28 0.29
N MET A 75 2.44 4.44 1.31
CA MET A 75 2.02 4.85 2.65
C MET A 75 3.10 5.65 3.36
N ILE A 76 4.37 5.27 3.17
CA ILE A 76 5.50 6.08 3.65
C ILE A 76 5.46 7.46 2.98
N SER A 77 5.33 7.51 1.66
CA SER A 77 5.28 8.78 0.92
C SER A 77 4.13 9.69 1.37
N LEU A 78 2.95 9.11 1.63
CA LEU A 78 1.81 9.84 2.17
C LEU A 78 2.18 10.53 3.49
N VAL A 79 2.78 9.79 4.42
CA VAL A 79 3.12 10.37 5.71
C VAL A 79 4.22 11.44 5.59
N MET A 80 5.19 11.23 4.71
CA MET A 80 6.26 12.19 4.44
C MET A 80 5.74 13.51 3.83
N GLU A 81 4.65 13.48 3.07
CA GLU A 81 4.01 14.67 2.50
C GLU A 81 3.29 15.51 3.59
N PHE A 82 2.67 14.84 4.56
CA PHE A 82 1.83 15.51 5.58
C PHE A 82 2.54 15.79 6.91
N MET A 83 3.73 15.23 7.14
CA MET A 83 4.53 15.46 8.36
C MET A 83 5.76 16.31 8.09
N LYS A 84 6.01 17.32 8.93
CA LYS A 84 7.13 18.26 8.77
C LYS A 84 8.48 17.70 9.22
N ASP A 85 8.47 16.81 10.22
CA ASP A 85 9.68 16.44 10.97
C ASP A 85 10.19 15.01 10.69
N TYR A 86 9.77 14.40 9.58
CA TYR A 86 10.22 13.08 9.08
C TYR A 86 10.50 12.05 10.20
N PRO A 87 9.45 11.52 10.86
CA PRO A 87 9.62 10.58 11.96
C PRO A 87 10.30 9.28 11.50
N GLN A 88 10.86 8.54 12.44
CA GLN A 88 11.37 7.21 12.14
C GLN A 88 10.24 6.30 11.64
N THR A 89 10.49 5.50 10.61
CA THR A 89 9.52 4.53 10.09
C THR A 89 9.78 3.14 10.65
N GLN A 90 8.73 2.45 11.06
CA GLN A 90 8.76 1.03 11.42
C GLN A 90 7.79 0.25 10.54
N GLY A 91 8.31 -0.77 9.88
CA GLY A 91 7.53 -1.67 9.04
C GLY A 91 6.80 -2.74 9.85
N PHE A 92 5.61 -3.14 9.39
CA PHE A 92 4.98 -4.40 9.76
C PHE A 92 4.58 -5.18 8.50
N LEU A 93 4.64 -6.51 8.60
CA LEU A 93 4.22 -7.42 7.53
C LEU A 93 2.75 -7.82 7.68
N ASP A 94 2.30 -8.11 8.90
CA ASP A 94 0.92 -8.46 9.19
C ASP A 94 0.14 -7.20 9.67
N PRO A 95 -0.90 -6.76 8.95
CA PRO A 95 -1.74 -5.64 9.36
C PRO A 95 -2.37 -5.80 10.75
N ARG A 96 -2.66 -7.05 11.18
CA ARG A 96 -3.23 -7.31 12.51
C ARG A 96 -2.22 -6.98 13.60
N MET A 97 -0.98 -7.41 13.41
CA MET A 97 0.13 -7.05 14.30
C MET A 97 0.40 -5.56 14.27
N GLY A 98 0.33 -4.92 13.10
CA GLY A 98 0.46 -3.46 12.97
C GLY A 98 -0.58 -2.70 13.80
N ILE A 99 -1.83 -3.13 13.78
CA ILE A 99 -2.89 -2.51 14.59
C ILE A 99 -2.61 -2.72 16.09
N GLU A 100 -2.25 -3.93 16.50
CA GLU A 100 -1.95 -4.23 17.90
C GLU A 100 -0.76 -3.40 18.42
N ASP A 101 0.32 -3.33 17.65
CA ASP A 101 1.49 -2.51 17.94
C ASP A 101 1.14 -1.02 18.07
N PHE A 102 0.26 -0.51 17.20
CA PHE A 102 -0.21 0.87 17.25
C PHE A 102 -1.05 1.13 18.51
N VAL A 103 -2.00 0.26 18.83
CA VAL A 103 -2.84 0.35 20.04
C VAL A 103 -2.00 0.29 21.31
N ASN A 104 -0.94 -0.53 21.31
CA ASN A 104 0.00 -0.63 22.43
C ASN A 104 1.02 0.52 22.49
N GLY A 105 0.89 1.54 21.63
CA GLY A 105 1.68 2.77 21.69
C GLY A 105 3.10 2.65 21.15
N LYS A 106 3.38 1.64 20.31
CA LYS A 106 4.72 1.45 19.71
C LYS A 106 5.16 2.66 18.89
N CYS A 107 4.22 3.27 18.15
CA CYS A 107 4.41 4.49 17.36
C CYS A 107 3.22 5.42 17.49
N GLY A 108 3.47 6.72 17.35
CA GLY A 108 2.45 7.77 17.49
C GLY A 108 1.56 7.96 16.27
N SER A 109 1.98 7.48 15.09
CA SER A 109 1.23 7.64 13.83
C SER A 109 1.19 6.34 13.03
N MET A 110 0.09 6.11 12.31
CA MET A 110 -0.06 4.99 11.37
C MET A 110 -0.85 5.46 10.14
N PRO A 111 -0.32 5.31 8.91
CA PRO A 111 -1.11 5.51 7.71
C PRO A 111 -2.08 4.33 7.52
N ILE A 112 -3.28 4.65 7.08
CA ILE A 112 -4.35 3.67 6.82
C ILE A 112 -4.94 3.89 5.43
N TRP A 113 -5.39 2.80 4.84
CA TRP A 113 -6.28 2.82 3.69
C TRP A 113 -7.72 2.83 4.21
N SER A 114 -8.53 3.82 3.81
CA SER A 114 -9.97 3.78 4.05
C SER A 114 -10.66 3.16 2.85
N LEU A 115 -11.44 2.12 3.07
CA LEU A 115 -12.44 1.67 2.11
C LEU A 115 -13.55 2.73 2.11
N SER A 116 -13.63 3.51 1.04
CA SER A 116 -14.76 4.41 0.74
C SER A 116 -15.89 3.63 0.10
#